data_AF-A0A6A7AF43-F1
#
_entry.id   AF-A0A6A7AF43-F1
#
_cell.length_a   1.000
_cell.length_b   1.000
_cell.length_c   1.000
_cell.angle_alpha   90.00
_cell.angle_beta   90.00
_cell.angle_gamma   90.00
#
_symmetry.space_group_name_H-M   'P 1'
#
loop_
_entity.id
_entity.type
_entity.pdbx_description
1 polymer ?
#
loop_
_entity_poly.entity_id
_entity_poly.type
_entity_poly.pdbx_seq_one_letter_code
_entity_poly.pdbx_strand_id
1 'polypeptide(L)'
;ASRSPSSTERNDHDSPLLRLPGELRNRVYEFVLHQNPRRYLRSFQTSSMWHQGPNLRNLSILSVCKKTHHDTALLPFALNTFRCDALHVFEGMLSTMTMTQRQAITSLHLMFRFYDVFR
;
A
#
# COMPACT_ATOMS: atom_id res chain seq x y z
N ALA A 1 27.62 -32.96 8.39
CA ALA A 1 26.30 -32.44 8.80
C ALA A 1 25.72 -31.64 7.64
N SER A 2 24.60 -32.06 7.06
CA SER A 2 23.91 -31.34 5.98
C SER A 2 23.17 -30.13 6.56
N ARG A 3 23.50 -28.93 6.09
CA ARG A 3 22.85 -27.67 6.50
C ARG A 3 21.42 -27.65 5.96
N SER A 4 20.43 -27.54 6.84
CA SER A 4 19.04 -27.35 6.42
C SER A 4 18.90 -26.03 5.67
N PRO A 5 18.17 -25.99 4.54
CA PRO A 5 17.98 -24.77 3.76
C PRO A 5 17.25 -23.72 4.59
N SER A 6 17.69 -22.47 4.45
CA SER A 6 17.08 -21.29 5.07
C SER A 6 15.64 -21.09 4.56
N SER A 7 14.83 -20.36 5.32
CA SER A 7 13.45 -20.04 4.90
C SER A 7 13.39 -19.32 3.55
N THR A 8 14.40 -18.52 3.22
CA THR A 8 14.48 -17.83 1.92
C THR A 8 14.71 -18.82 0.78
N GLU A 9 15.69 -19.73 0.92
CA GLU A 9 16.01 -20.75 -0.09
C GLU A 9 14.82 -21.68 -0.33
N ARG A 10 14.13 -22.06 0.75
CA ARG A 10 12.91 -22.87 0.65
C ARG A 10 11.78 -22.12 -0.07
N ASN A 11 11.58 -20.85 0.25
CA ASN A 11 10.54 -20.04 -0.38
C ASN A 11 10.80 -19.84 -1.88
N ASP A 12 12.04 -19.66 -2.31
CA ASP A 12 12.38 -19.51 -3.72
C ASP A 12 12.07 -20.79 -4.53
N HIS A 13 12.24 -21.97 -3.95
CA HIS A 13 11.95 -23.24 -4.61
C HIS A 13 10.46 -23.63 -4.51
N ASP A 14 9.86 -23.51 -3.32
CA ASP A 14 8.56 -24.10 -3.05
C ASP A 14 7.40 -23.14 -3.35
N SER A 15 7.63 -21.82 -3.29
CA SER A 15 6.56 -20.84 -3.53
C SER A 15 6.19 -20.77 -5.01
N PRO A 16 4.94 -21.06 -5.40
CA PRO A 16 4.48 -20.91 -6.77
C PRO A 16 4.64 -19.46 -7.26
N LEU A 17 4.44 -18.47 -6.38
CA LEU A 17 4.58 -17.06 -6.70
C LEU A 17 6.04 -16.67 -6.95
N LEU A 18 6.98 -17.12 -6.12
CA LEU A 18 8.39 -16.72 -6.24
C LEU A 18 9.12 -17.43 -7.37
N ARG A 19 8.60 -18.57 -7.84
CA ARG A 19 9.06 -19.25 -9.05
C ARG A 19 8.66 -18.55 -10.35
N LEU A 20 7.70 -17.63 -10.31
CA LEU A 20 7.31 -16.88 -11.51
C LEU A 20 8.41 -15.87 -11.89
N PRO A 21 8.60 -15.59 -13.21
CA PRO A 21 9.35 -14.43 -13.68
C PRO A 21 8.87 -13.13 -13.03
N GLY A 22 9.76 -12.15 -12.92
CA GLY A 22 9.48 -10.88 -12.22
C GLY A 22 8.27 -10.14 -12.79
N GLU A 23 8.06 -10.21 -14.10
CA GLU A 23 6.95 -9.59 -14.82
C GLU A 23 5.59 -10.17 -14.38
N LEU A 24 5.52 -11.49 -14.20
CA LEU A 24 4.29 -12.15 -13.75
C LEU A 24 4.04 -11.89 -12.26
N ARG A 25 5.09 -11.83 -11.44
CA ARG A 25 4.96 -11.41 -10.04
C ARG A 25 4.40 -10.01 -9.94
N ASN A 26 4.92 -9.06 -10.73
CA ASN A 26 4.44 -7.69 -10.77
C ASN A 26 2.96 -7.61 -11.12
N ARG A 27 2.49 -8.35 -12.13
CA ARG A 27 1.05 -8.42 -12.45
C ARG A 27 0.21 -8.93 -11.29
N VAL A 28 0.66 -9.99 -10.59
CA VAL A 28 -0.05 -10.50 -9.40
C VAL A 28 -0.08 -9.43 -8.31
N TYR A 29 1.04 -8.76 -8.04
CA TYR A 29 1.12 -7.71 -7.04
C TYR A 29 0.20 -6.53 -7.39
N GLU A 30 0.18 -6.10 -8.64
CA GLU A 30 -0.74 -5.08 -9.14
C GLU A 30 -2.19 -5.49 -8.86
N PHE A 31 -2.60 -6.71 -9.22
CA PHE A 31 -3.97 -7.17 -8.95
C PHE A 31 -4.33 -7.22 -7.45
N VAL A 32 -3.38 -7.58 -6.59
CA VAL A 32 -3.62 -7.72 -5.14
C VAL A 32 -3.63 -6.37 -4.42
N LEU A 33 -2.71 -5.47 -4.82
CA LEU A 33 -2.40 -4.22 -4.11
C LEU A 33 -3.06 -2.99 -4.73
N HIS A 34 -3.51 -3.05 -5.98
CA HIS A 34 -4.24 -1.97 -6.63
C HIS A 34 -5.70 -1.95 -6.13
N GLN A 35 -6.09 -0.87 -5.49
CA GLN A 35 -7.49 -0.65 -5.14
C GLN A 35 -8.29 -0.23 -6.35
N ASN A 36 -9.35 -0.99 -6.62
CA ASN A 36 -10.31 -0.64 -7.66
C ASN A 36 -10.97 0.71 -7.31
N PRO A 37 -10.83 1.76 -8.15
CA PRO A 37 -11.29 3.12 -7.82
C PRO A 37 -12.80 3.23 -7.59
N ARG A 38 -13.57 2.20 -7.98
CA ARG A 38 -15.03 2.11 -7.78
C ARG A 38 -15.46 1.59 -6.40
N ARG A 39 -14.54 1.05 -5.60
CA ARG A 39 -14.83 0.59 -4.23
C ARG A 39 -14.35 1.62 -3.22
N TYR A 40 -15.11 2.70 -3.13
CA TYR A 40 -14.85 3.79 -2.19
C TYR A 40 -14.88 3.28 -0.75
N LEU A 41 -13.76 3.40 -0.04
CA LEU A 41 -13.77 3.40 1.40
C LEU A 41 -14.34 4.75 1.84
N ARG A 42 -15.46 4.71 2.56
CA ARG A 42 -16.00 5.89 3.26
C ARG A 42 -14.92 6.34 4.24
N SER A 43 -14.36 7.54 4.07
CA SER A 43 -13.70 8.20 5.19
C SER A 43 -14.76 8.40 6.26
N PHE A 44 -14.63 7.68 7.37
CA PHE A 44 -15.42 7.97 8.55
C PHE A 44 -14.95 9.33 9.05
N GLN A 45 -15.84 10.32 8.89
CA GLN A 45 -15.72 11.61 9.51
C GLN A 45 -15.98 11.39 11.00
N THR A 46 -14.93 11.09 11.76
CA THR A 46 -14.98 11.18 13.22
C THR A 46 -13.74 11.90 13.70
N SER A 47 -13.99 13.07 14.28
CA SER A 47 -13.13 14.03 14.96
C SER A 47 -12.28 13.46 16.10
N SER A 48 -12.20 12.14 16.23
CA SER A 48 -11.26 11.43 17.08
C SER A 48 -10.79 10.19 16.32
N MET A 49 -9.57 10.19 15.75
CA MET A 49 -8.79 8.98 15.46
C MET A 49 -7.53 9.33 14.65
N TRP A 50 -6.46 9.65 15.36
CA TRP A 50 -5.09 9.70 14.85
C TRP A 50 -4.51 8.30 14.57
N HIS A 51 -5.34 7.35 14.14
CA HIS A 51 -4.95 5.95 13.96
C HIS A 51 -5.65 5.29 12.76
N GLN A 52 -5.71 5.95 11.61
CA GLN A 52 -5.93 5.22 10.36
C GLN A 52 -5.00 5.75 9.30
N GLY A 53 -3.86 5.06 9.16
CA GLY A 53 -3.06 5.12 7.94
C GLY A 53 -3.90 4.73 6.72
N PRO A 54 -3.37 4.86 5.50
CA PRO A 54 -4.10 4.52 4.29
C PRO A 54 -4.65 3.09 4.44
N ASN A 55 -5.98 2.93 4.33
CA ASN A 55 -6.64 1.64 4.44
C ASN A 55 -6.37 0.86 3.14
N LEU A 56 -5.15 0.35 3.07
CA LEU A 56 -4.62 -0.47 2.00
C LEU A 56 -5.11 -1.89 2.25
N ARG A 57 -6.10 -2.34 1.47
CA ARG A 57 -6.54 -3.73 1.54
C ARG A 57 -5.40 -4.64 1.07
N ASN A 58 -5.30 -5.83 1.68
CA ASN A 58 -4.35 -6.88 1.30
C ASN A 58 -2.85 -6.58 1.52
N LEU A 59 -2.50 -5.73 2.49
CA LEU A 59 -1.08 -5.51 2.85
C LEU A 59 -0.40 -6.74 3.48
N SER A 60 -1.14 -7.80 3.79
CA SER A 60 -0.57 -9.04 4.35
C SER A 60 0.55 -9.60 3.47
N ILE A 61 0.47 -9.44 2.14
CA ILE A 61 1.51 -9.88 1.21
C ILE A 61 2.88 -9.24 1.44
N LEU A 62 2.93 -7.99 1.94
CA LEU A 62 4.18 -7.30 2.29
C LEU A 62 4.89 -7.98 3.47
N SER A 63 4.16 -8.69 4.32
CA SER A 63 4.70 -9.26 5.58
C SER A 63 5.10 -10.74 5.49
N VAL A 64 4.86 -11.42 4.36
CA VAL A 64 5.06 -12.87 4.25
C VAL A 64 6.54 -13.26 4.22
N CYS A 65 7.34 -12.61 3.38
CA CYS A 65 8.78 -12.86 3.32
C CYS A 65 9.57 -11.64 2.81
N LYS A 66 10.88 -11.63 3.05
CA LYS A 66 11.78 -10.50 2.68
C LYS A 66 11.74 -10.17 1.19
N LYS A 67 11.63 -11.20 0.32
CA LYS A 67 11.60 -11.03 -1.13
C LYS A 67 10.33 -10.32 -1.57
N THR A 68 9.17 -10.81 -1.13
CA THR A 68 7.89 -10.17 -1.42
C THR A 68 7.83 -8.76 -0.84
N HIS A 69 8.35 -8.55 0.38
CA HIS A 69 8.46 -7.20 0.94
C HIS A 69 9.29 -6.29 0.04
N HIS A 70 10.45 -6.74 -0.41
CA HIS A 70 11.32 -5.97 -1.31
C HIS A 70 10.63 -5.62 -2.63
N ASP A 71 9.97 -6.60 -3.25
CA ASP A 71 9.25 -6.42 -4.51
C ASP A 71 8.04 -5.46 -4.36
N THR A 72 7.38 -5.46 -3.19
CA THR A 72 6.05 -4.83 -3.04
C THR A 72 6.01 -3.58 -2.16
N ALA A 73 7.06 -3.26 -1.38
CA ALA A 73 6.99 -2.22 -0.34
C ALA A 73 6.53 -0.84 -0.85
N LEU A 74 6.84 -0.49 -2.10
CA LEU A 74 6.45 0.79 -2.70
C LEU A 74 5.14 0.73 -3.49
N LEU A 75 4.70 -0.47 -3.89
CA LEU A 75 3.51 -0.64 -4.74
C LEU A 75 2.23 -0.09 -4.11
N PRO A 76 1.97 -0.21 -2.79
CA PRO A 76 0.80 0.40 -2.21
C PRO A 76 0.75 1.92 -2.36
N PHE A 77 1.89 2.59 -2.45
CA PHE A 77 1.98 4.04 -2.63
C PHE A 77 1.90 4.43 -4.11
N ALA A 78 2.53 3.65 -4.99
CA ALA A 78 2.56 3.90 -6.42
C ALA A 78 1.26 3.58 -7.15
N LEU A 79 0.55 2.53 -6.72
CA LEU A 79 -0.61 2.01 -7.42
C LEU A 79 -1.94 2.55 -6.89
N ASN A 80 -1.97 3.15 -5.70
CA ASN A 80 -3.22 3.58 -5.07
C ASN A 80 -3.38 5.10 -5.10
N THR A 81 -4.63 5.53 -5.18
CA THR A 81 -5.01 6.92 -5.01
C THR A 81 -5.30 7.20 -3.54
N PHE A 82 -4.56 8.14 -2.96
CA PHE A 82 -4.81 8.62 -1.61
C PHE A 82 -5.98 9.59 -1.63
N ARG A 83 -6.84 9.55 -0.61
CA ARG A 83 -7.99 10.45 -0.48
C ARG A 83 -7.90 11.18 0.85
N CYS A 84 -8.10 12.48 0.82
CA CYS A 84 -8.28 13.25 2.04
C CYS A 84 -9.33 14.34 1.85
N ASP A 85 -9.98 14.69 2.96
CA ASP A 85 -10.97 15.77 3.02
C ASP A 85 -10.28 17.12 3.32
N ALA A 86 -8.98 17.11 3.67
CA ALA A 86 -8.17 18.30 3.88
C ALA A 86 -6.67 18.03 3.66
N LEU A 87 -5.92 19.06 3.23
CA LEU A 87 -4.48 18.96 2.97
C LEU A 87 -3.66 18.68 4.24
N HIS A 88 -3.99 19.30 5.38
CA HIS A 88 -3.27 19.09 6.64
C HIS A 88 -3.34 17.63 7.13
N VAL A 89 -4.42 16.90 6.82
CA VAL A 89 -4.54 15.46 7.12
C VAL A 89 -3.56 14.65 6.26
N PHE A 90 -3.43 15.02 4.98
CA PHE A 90 -2.47 14.37 4.09
C PHE A 90 -1.03 14.65 4.51
N GLU A 91 -0.69 15.88 4.89
CA GLU A 91 0.62 16.24 5.44
C GLU A 91 0.97 15.45 6.71
N GLY A 92 0.00 15.32 7.62
CA GLY A 92 0.14 14.49 8.82
C GLY A 92 0.44 13.03 8.47
N MET A 93 -0.25 12.46 7.49
CA MET A 93 0.01 11.10 7.02
C MET A 93 1.41 10.98 6.37
N LEU A 94 1.81 11.94 5.52
CA LEU A 94 3.15 11.95 4.91
C LEU A 94 4.25 11.95 5.97
N SER A 95 4.07 12.64 7.09
CA SER A 95 5.05 12.69 8.19
C SER A 95 5.45 11.30 8.71
N THR A 96 4.54 10.32 8.65
CA THR A 96 4.77 8.94 9.10
C THR A 96 5.47 8.05 8.06
N MET A 97 5.62 8.52 6.82
CA MET A 97 6.20 7.77 5.72
C MET A 97 7.67 8.09 5.49
N THR A 98 8.42 7.11 4.97
CA THR A 98 9.80 7.33 4.51
C THR A 98 9.84 8.17 3.24
N MET A 99 10.97 8.80 2.94
CA MET A 99 11.11 9.62 1.73
C MET A 99 10.80 8.83 0.45
N THR A 100 11.26 7.58 0.37
CA THR A 100 11.00 6.71 -0.79
C THR A 100 9.52 6.38 -0.94
N GLN A 101 8.81 6.13 0.17
CA GLN A 101 7.36 5.92 0.14
C GLN A 101 6.63 7.18 -0.34
N ARG A 102 7.04 8.37 0.13
CA ARG A 102 6.45 9.65 -0.32
C ARG A 102 6.66 9.88 -1.81
N GLN A 103 7.87 9.66 -2.31
CA GLN A 103 8.19 9.81 -3.73
C GLN A 103 7.44 8.82 -4.63
N ALA A 104 7.05 7.66 -4.10
CA ALA A 104 6.25 6.70 -4.83
C ALA A 104 4.78 7.12 -4.97
N ILE A 105 4.27 8.08 -4.18
CA ILE A 105 2.88 8.53 -4.30
C ILE A 105 2.72 9.34 -5.58
N THR A 106 1.80 8.90 -6.45
CA THR A 106 1.53 9.56 -7.75
C THR A 106 0.13 10.15 -7.84
N SER A 107 -0.79 9.73 -6.97
CA SER A 107 -2.22 10.02 -7.11
C SER A 107 -2.84 10.45 -5.78
N LEU A 108 -3.39 11.67 -5.75
CA LEU A 108 -4.13 12.24 -4.62
C LEU A 108 -5.49 12.76 -5.09
N HIS A 109 -6.55 12.44 -4.36
CA HIS A 109 -7.90 12.94 -4.59
C HIS A 109 -8.38 13.74 -3.39
N LEU A 110 -8.58 15.04 -3.61
CA LEU A 110 -9.07 15.98 -2.60
C LEU A 110 -10.60 16.06 -2.66
N MET A 111 -11.22 15.86 -1.50
CA MET A 111 -12.65 15.93 -1.32
C MET A 111 -13.06 17.28 -0.76
N PHE A 112 -13.63 18.14 -1.60
CA PHE A 112 -14.26 19.37 -1.15
C PHE A 112 -15.73 19.10 -0.85
N ARG A 113 -16.13 19.20 0.41
CA ARG A 113 -17.56 19.21 0.77
C ARG A 113 -18.06 20.64 0.63
N PHE A 114 -19.00 20.88 -0.28
CA PHE A 114 -19.51 22.22 -0.62
C PHE A 114 -20.20 22.99 0.53
N TYR A 115 -20.33 22.42 1.73
CA TYR A 115 -20.86 23.15 2.89
C TYR A 115 -19.87 24.17 3.47
N ASP A 116 -18.58 24.13 3.11
CA ASP A 116 -17.55 25.06 3.61
C ASP A 116 -17.45 26.37 2.79
N VAL A 117 -18.26 26.56 1.75
CA VAL A 117 -18.15 27.69 0.80
C VAL A 117 -19.09 28.87 1.13
N PHE A 118 -20.04 28.71 2.06
CA PHE A 118 -21.03 29.75 2.41
C PHE A 118 -20.96 30.23 3.86
N ARG A 119 -19.76 30.35 4.44
CA ARG A 119 -19.59 30.96 5.77
C ARG A 119 -18.61 32.12 5.76
#